data_AF-A0A6A5AF45-F1
#
_entry.id   AF-A0A6A5AF45-F1
#
_cell.length_a   1.000
_cell.length_b   1.000
_cell.length_c   1.000
_cell.angle_alpha   90.00
_cell.angle_beta   90.00
_cell.angle_gamma   90.00
#
_symmetry.space_group_name_H-M   'P 1'
#
loop_
_entity.id
_entity.type
_entity.pdbx_description
1 polymer ?
#
loop_
_entity_poly.entity_id
_entity_poly.type
_entity_poly.pdbx_seq_one_letter_code
_entity_poly.pdbx_strand_id
1 'polypeptide(L)'
;MSHRSFIRKAISNVFYRFVYETERHNGVGELLEILGSIINGFAMPLKREHLQFLVKALVPLHKPKCVSLYHQQLSYCITQYVEKDPDTAIPIISGIVKFWPWACSSKQVLFLNELEEILELMGPDQLQQIHKDLFRVLSKCLGSQHFQVSERALFLWNNEHLVNNG
;
A
#
# COMPACT_ATOMS: atom_id res chain seq x y z
N MET A 1 -23.38 8.36 16.78
CA MET A 1 -22.82 8.56 15.42
C MET A 1 -21.93 9.81 15.25
N SER A 2 -21.95 10.82 16.15
CA SER A 2 -21.18 12.07 15.93
C SER A 2 -19.66 11.95 16.08
N HIS A 3 -19.15 10.98 16.84
CA HIS A 3 -17.71 10.89 17.16
C HIS A 3 -16.89 10.15 16.09
N ARG A 4 -17.53 9.33 15.23
CA ARG A 4 -16.81 8.55 14.20
C ARG A 4 -16.12 9.44 13.16
N SER A 5 -16.77 10.52 12.75
CA SER A 5 -16.17 11.50 11.83
C SER A 5 -15.00 12.23 12.49
N PHE A 6 -15.19 12.67 13.74
CA PHE A 6 -14.14 13.33 14.52
C PHE A 6 -12.91 12.43 14.71
N ILE A 7 -13.10 11.17 15.10
CA ILE A 7 -12.00 10.21 15.30
C ILE A 7 -11.25 9.98 13.99
N ARG A 8 -11.95 9.75 12.86
CA ARG A 8 -11.28 9.58 11.55
C ARG A 8 -10.45 10.80 11.17
N LYS A 9 -10.96 12.02 11.43
CA LYS A 9 -10.22 13.26 11.18
C LYS A 9 -8.99 13.39 12.10
N ALA A 10 -9.13 13.05 13.38
CA ALA A 10 -8.02 13.06 14.33
C ALA A 10 -6.91 12.08 13.93
N ILE A 11 -7.27 10.84 13.56
CA ILE A 11 -6.30 9.84 13.08
C ILE A 11 -5.62 10.33 11.79
N SER A 12 -6.37 10.92 10.85
CA SER A 12 -5.80 11.50 9.63
C SER A 12 -4.77 12.58 9.93
N ASN A 13 -5.04 13.45 10.91
CA ASN A 13 -4.10 14.48 11.34
C ASN A 13 -2.84 13.88 12.00
N VAL A 14 -2.99 12.83 12.81
CA VAL A 14 -1.85 12.10 13.39
C VAL A 14 -0.97 11.53 12.28
N PHE A 15 -1.55 10.87 11.28
CA PHE A 15 -0.80 10.33 10.14
C PHE A 15 -0.12 11.43 9.32
N TYR A 16 -0.80 12.55 9.07
CA TYR A 16 -0.21 13.67 8.36
C TYR A 16 1.01 14.22 9.10
N ARG A 17 0.87 14.49 10.40
CA ARG A 17 1.97 14.95 11.26
C ARG A 17 3.12 13.94 11.33
N PHE A 18 2.79 12.66 11.45
CA PHE A 18 3.77 11.59 11.47
C PHE A 18 4.58 11.52 10.17
N VAL A 19 3.91 11.55 9.01
CA VAL A 19 4.58 11.41 7.70
C VAL A 19 5.38 12.66 7.32
N TYR A 20 4.86 13.85 7.61
CA TYR A 20 5.42 15.11 7.08
C TYR A 20 6.19 15.95 8.09
N GLU A 21 6.06 15.71 9.40
CA GLU A 21 6.74 16.51 10.42
C GLU A 21 7.66 15.70 11.32
N THR A 22 7.17 14.62 11.93
CA THR A 22 7.87 14.02 13.07
C THR A 22 8.59 12.72 12.77
N GLU A 23 8.07 11.87 11.87
CA GLU A 23 8.45 10.45 11.70
C GLU A 23 8.56 9.68 13.03
N ARG A 24 7.88 10.16 14.08
CA ARG A 24 7.93 9.62 15.45
C ARG A 24 6.54 9.55 16.03
N HIS A 25 6.02 8.34 16.11
CA HIS A 25 4.77 8.02 16.79
C HIS A 25 4.71 6.50 17.02
N ASN A 26 4.63 6.06 18.28
CA ASN A 26 4.69 4.62 18.60
C ASN A 26 3.37 3.90 18.34
N GLY A 27 2.25 4.62 18.29
CA GLY A 27 0.91 4.04 18.13
C GLY A 27 0.39 3.91 16.69
N VAL A 28 1.27 3.94 15.67
CA VAL A 28 0.80 3.94 14.26
C VAL A 28 0.19 2.60 13.89
N GLY A 29 0.79 1.48 14.31
CA GLY A 29 0.32 0.14 14.00
C GLY A 29 -1.06 -0.13 14.60
N GLU A 30 -1.28 0.22 15.87
CA GLU A 30 -2.54 0.05 16.59
C GLU A 30 -3.66 0.90 15.98
N LEU A 31 -3.35 2.12 15.53
CA LEU A 31 -4.30 2.96 14.81
C LEU A 31 -4.69 2.33 13.46
N LEU A 32 -3.72 1.75 12.74
CA LEU A 32 -3.97 1.04 11.49
C LEU A 32 -4.80 -0.22 11.69
N GLU A 33 -4.57 -0.98 12.76
CA GLU A 33 -5.36 -2.17 13.08
C GLU A 33 -6.84 -1.84 13.27
N ILE A 34 -7.14 -0.78 14.04
CA ILE A 34 -8.51 -0.27 14.20
C ILE A 34 -9.08 0.18 12.85
N LEU A 35 -8.28 0.87 12.03
CA LEU A 35 -8.72 1.33 10.72
C LEU A 35 -9.01 0.18 9.76
N GLY A 36 -8.23 -0.90 9.78
CA GLY A 36 -8.47 -2.08 8.94
C GLY A 36 -9.86 -2.67 9.17
N SER A 37 -10.26 -2.82 10.45
CA SER A 37 -11.62 -3.26 10.81
C SER A 37 -12.70 -2.28 10.32
N ILE A 38 -12.44 -0.97 10.41
CA ILE A 38 -13.37 0.06 9.93
C ILE A 38 -13.51 0.02 8.39
N ILE A 39 -12.41 -0.16 7.66
CA ILE A 39 -12.38 -0.21 6.19
C ILE A 39 -13.13 -1.44 5.69
N ASN A 40 -12.93 -2.60 6.33
CA ASN A 40 -13.70 -3.81 6.04
C ASN A 40 -15.22 -3.56 6.18
N GLY A 41 -15.63 -2.74 7.15
CA GLY A 41 -17.03 -2.34 7.34
C GLY A 41 -17.58 -1.28 6.37
N PHE A 42 -16.80 -0.81 5.38
CA PHE A 42 -17.30 0.18 4.41
C PHE A 42 -18.40 -0.40 3.50
N ALA A 43 -19.43 0.41 3.31
CA ALA A 43 -20.49 0.14 2.34
C ALA A 43 -20.03 0.57 0.95
N MET A 44 -20.47 -0.19 -0.06
CA MET A 44 -20.23 0.12 -1.48
C MET A 44 -21.40 0.95 -2.05
N PRO A 45 -21.12 1.94 -2.93
CA PRO A 45 -19.80 2.39 -3.38
C PRO A 45 -19.03 3.16 -2.31
N LEU A 46 -17.69 3.11 -2.37
CA LEU A 46 -16.81 3.85 -1.47
C LEU A 46 -17.09 5.36 -1.54
N LYS A 47 -17.14 6.01 -0.38
CA LYS A 47 -17.36 7.46 -0.33
C LYS A 47 -16.11 8.20 -0.76
N ARG A 48 -16.29 9.39 -1.36
CA ARG A 48 -15.17 10.29 -1.74
C ARG A 48 -14.22 10.58 -0.57
N GLU A 49 -14.73 10.69 0.65
CA GLU A 49 -13.90 10.89 1.85
C GLU A 49 -12.96 9.70 2.14
N HIS A 50 -13.39 8.47 1.86
CA HIS A 50 -12.59 7.26 2.03
C HIS A 50 -11.48 7.20 0.98
N LEU A 51 -11.81 7.49 -0.28
CA LEU A 51 -10.82 7.59 -1.36
C LEU A 51 -9.78 8.69 -1.09
N GLN A 52 -10.21 9.84 -0.56
CA GLN A 52 -9.30 10.90 -0.16
C GLN A 52 -8.40 10.47 1.00
N PHE A 53 -8.94 9.73 1.98
CA PHE A 53 -8.15 9.20 3.09
C PHE A 53 -7.10 8.19 2.61
N LEU A 54 -7.47 7.28 1.71
CA LEU A 54 -6.55 6.35 1.07
C LEU A 54 -5.34 7.08 0.45
N VAL A 55 -5.61 8.02 -0.47
CA VAL A 55 -4.54 8.69 -1.25
C VAL A 55 -3.74 9.68 -0.41
N LYS A 56 -4.36 10.38 0.54
CA LYS A 56 -3.71 11.46 1.30
C LYS A 56 -3.10 11.03 2.63
N ALA A 57 -3.58 9.94 3.22
CA ALA A 57 -3.13 9.48 4.54
C ALA A 57 -2.49 8.09 4.49
N LEU A 58 -3.17 7.07 3.94
CA LEU A 58 -2.65 5.69 3.95
C LEU A 58 -1.46 5.50 3.01
N VAL A 59 -1.60 5.84 1.73
CA VAL A 59 -0.53 5.65 0.74
C VAL A 59 0.77 6.38 1.14
N PRO A 60 0.74 7.62 1.69
CA PRO A 60 1.95 8.26 2.19
C PRO A 60 2.62 7.61 3.41
N LEU A 61 1.95 6.73 4.17
CA LEU A 61 2.57 6.00 5.29
C LEU A 61 3.66 5.02 4.85
N HIS A 62 3.81 4.77 3.56
CA HIS A 62 4.93 4.02 3.00
C HIS A 62 6.26 4.80 3.02
N LYS A 63 6.21 6.14 3.12
CA LYS A 63 7.41 7.00 3.06
C LYS A 63 8.35 6.85 4.27
N PRO A 64 7.88 6.90 5.53
CA PRO A 64 8.75 6.96 6.70
C PRO A 64 9.74 5.81 6.77
N LYS A 65 10.90 6.06 7.36
CA LYS A 65 11.98 5.07 7.44
C LYS A 65 11.60 3.85 8.28
N CYS A 66 10.76 4.06 9.29
CA CYS A 66 10.29 3.05 10.23
C CYS A 66 9.07 2.25 9.76
N VAL A 67 8.77 2.22 8.45
CA VAL A 67 7.58 1.51 7.93
C VAL A 67 7.50 0.06 8.40
N SER A 68 8.63 -0.62 8.58
CA SER A 68 8.68 -2.01 9.03
C SER A 68 7.98 -2.26 10.36
N LEU A 69 7.82 -1.24 11.20
CA LEU A 69 7.13 -1.36 12.50
C LEU A 69 5.61 -1.49 12.37
N TYR A 70 5.02 -1.04 11.26
CA TYR A 70 3.57 -1.00 11.05
C TYR A 70 3.15 -1.49 9.65
N HIS A 71 4.08 -2.03 8.86
CA HIS A 71 3.86 -2.40 7.47
C HIS A 71 2.75 -3.44 7.32
N GLN A 72 2.70 -4.44 8.21
CA GLN A 72 1.70 -5.49 8.14
C GLN A 72 0.27 -4.92 8.28
N GLN A 73 0.05 -4.01 9.23
CA GLN A 73 -1.23 -3.36 9.45
C GLN A 73 -1.58 -2.41 8.30
N LEU A 74 -0.57 -1.76 7.71
CA LEU A 74 -0.76 -0.93 6.52
C LEU A 74 -1.15 -1.75 5.30
N SER A 75 -0.43 -2.85 5.01
CA SER A 75 -0.73 -3.78 3.92
C SER A 75 -2.16 -4.31 4.03
N TYR A 76 -2.57 -4.70 5.24
CA TYR A 76 -3.96 -5.10 5.51
C TYR A 76 -4.96 -3.99 5.17
N CYS A 77 -4.71 -2.75 5.59
CA CYS A 77 -5.60 -1.64 5.22
C CYS A 77 -5.67 -1.43 3.70
N ILE A 78 -4.54 -1.56 3.01
CA ILE A 78 -4.40 -1.38 1.57
C ILE A 78 -5.16 -2.46 0.81
N THR A 79 -4.96 -3.73 1.13
CA THR A 79 -5.68 -4.85 0.51
C THR A 79 -7.18 -4.77 0.75
N GLN A 80 -7.62 -4.35 1.94
CA GLN A 80 -9.05 -4.11 2.22
C GLN A 80 -9.67 -3.03 1.31
N TYR A 81 -8.93 -2.01 0.87
CA TYR A 81 -9.45 -1.06 -0.12
C TYR A 81 -9.60 -1.70 -1.49
N VAL A 82 -8.62 -2.50 -1.93
CA VAL A 82 -8.61 -3.15 -3.24
C VAL A 82 -9.70 -4.24 -3.31
N GLU A 83 -9.89 -5.03 -2.26
CA GLU A 83 -10.99 -6.01 -2.15
C GLU A 83 -12.37 -5.36 -2.27
N LYS A 84 -12.54 -4.15 -1.74
CA LYS A 84 -13.80 -3.41 -1.84
C LYS A 84 -14.00 -2.84 -3.24
N ASP A 85 -12.96 -2.26 -3.81
CA ASP A 85 -13.00 -1.57 -5.09
C ASP A 85 -11.64 -1.74 -5.81
N PRO A 86 -11.55 -2.63 -6.82
CA PRO A 86 -10.31 -2.89 -7.55
C PRO A 86 -9.70 -1.65 -8.20
N ASP A 87 -10.51 -0.64 -8.55
CA ASP A 87 -10.01 0.60 -9.14
C ASP A 87 -9.12 1.40 -8.17
N THR A 88 -9.21 1.12 -6.86
CA THR A 88 -8.31 1.72 -5.87
C THR A 88 -6.87 1.23 -6.00
N ALA A 89 -6.62 0.08 -6.64
CA ALA A 89 -5.26 -0.41 -6.90
C ALA A 89 -4.44 0.59 -7.74
N ILE A 90 -5.08 1.31 -8.67
CA ILE A 90 -4.42 2.26 -9.58
C ILE A 90 -3.70 3.38 -8.80
N PRO A 91 -4.38 4.18 -7.95
CA PRO A 91 -3.71 5.21 -7.15
C PRO A 91 -2.79 4.64 -6.06
N ILE A 92 -3.06 3.43 -5.54
CA ILE A 92 -2.19 2.75 -4.56
C ILE A 92 -0.84 2.41 -5.20
N ILE A 93 -0.83 1.64 -6.30
CA ILE A 93 0.40 1.23 -6.98
C ILE A 93 1.15 2.45 -7.52
N SER A 94 0.45 3.43 -8.09
CA SER A 94 1.07 4.68 -8.54
C SER A 94 1.80 5.39 -7.39
N GLY A 95 1.23 5.37 -6.18
CA GLY A 95 1.87 5.90 -4.99
C GLY A 95 3.08 5.09 -4.52
N ILE A 96 2.95 3.76 -4.47
CA ILE A 96 4.04 2.83 -4.10
C ILE A 96 5.23 3.01 -5.04
N VAL A 97 4.99 3.00 -6.35
CA VAL A 97 6.02 3.24 -7.39
C VAL A 97 6.68 4.61 -7.21
N LYS A 98 5.89 5.65 -6.93
CA LYS A 98 6.40 7.00 -6.66
C LYS A 98 7.29 7.05 -5.40
N PHE A 99 6.98 6.26 -4.39
CA PHE A 99 7.71 6.24 -3.10
C PHE A 99 8.72 5.09 -3.01
N TRP A 100 9.08 4.48 -4.14
CA TRP A 100 9.91 3.28 -4.14
C TRP A 100 11.26 3.49 -3.42
N PRO A 101 11.63 2.63 -2.45
CA PRO A 101 12.75 2.86 -1.54
C PRO A 101 14.09 2.41 -2.16
N TRP A 102 14.56 3.10 -3.22
CA TRP A 102 15.79 2.73 -3.95
C TRP A 102 17.05 2.57 -3.08
N ALA A 103 17.12 3.27 -1.94
CA ALA A 103 18.27 3.24 -1.03
C ALA A 103 18.16 2.20 0.11
N CYS A 104 17.06 1.44 0.22
CA CYS A 104 16.83 0.54 1.36
C CYS A 104 16.26 -0.81 0.88
N SER A 105 17.12 -1.83 0.79
CA SER A 105 16.75 -3.17 0.29
C SER A 105 15.68 -3.85 1.15
N SER A 106 15.76 -3.73 2.48
CA SER A 106 14.75 -4.30 3.38
C SER A 106 13.36 -3.70 3.14
N LYS A 107 13.25 -2.38 2.91
CA LYS A 107 11.97 -1.76 2.50
C LYS A 107 11.52 -2.20 1.11
N GLN A 108 12.44 -2.43 0.17
CA GLN A 108 12.07 -2.95 -1.17
C GLN A 108 11.41 -4.32 -1.06
N VAL A 109 11.95 -5.21 -0.23
CA VAL A 109 11.35 -6.54 0.00
C VAL A 109 9.93 -6.40 0.58
N LEU A 110 9.72 -5.50 1.55
CA LEU A 110 8.38 -5.23 2.08
C LEU A 110 7.41 -4.75 1.00
N PHE A 111 7.83 -3.80 0.15
CA PHE A 111 7.00 -3.29 -0.93
C PHE A 111 6.71 -4.35 -1.99
N LEU A 112 7.66 -5.26 -2.27
CA LEU A 112 7.43 -6.39 -3.17
C LEU A 112 6.43 -7.40 -2.58
N ASN A 113 6.40 -7.58 -1.26
CA ASN A 113 5.37 -8.38 -0.58
C ASN A 113 3.98 -7.78 -0.76
N GLU A 114 3.83 -6.50 -0.41
CA GLU A 114 2.55 -5.80 -0.55
C GLU A 114 2.10 -5.71 -2.02
N LEU A 115 3.02 -5.48 -2.97
CA LEU A 115 2.68 -5.49 -4.39
C LEU A 115 2.12 -6.83 -4.83
N GLU A 116 2.68 -7.97 -4.38
CA GLU A 116 2.12 -9.28 -4.74
C GLU A 116 0.67 -9.40 -4.27
N GLU A 117 0.39 -9.06 -3.00
CA GLU A 117 -0.96 -9.09 -2.43
C GLU A 117 -1.94 -8.19 -3.21
N ILE A 118 -1.52 -7.00 -3.62
CA ILE A 118 -2.36 -6.08 -4.40
C ILE A 118 -2.62 -6.64 -5.80
N LEU A 119 -1.59 -7.19 -6.44
CA LEU A 119 -1.68 -7.71 -7.80
C LEU A 119 -2.58 -8.95 -7.88
N GLU A 120 -2.67 -9.76 -6.82
CA GLU A 120 -3.62 -10.87 -6.71
C GLU A 120 -5.09 -10.43 -6.68
N LEU A 121 -5.35 -9.19 -6.23
CA LEU A 121 -6.70 -8.66 -6.05
C LEU A 121 -7.18 -7.81 -7.23
N MET A 122 -6.30 -7.48 -8.18
CA MET A 122 -6.63 -6.62 -9.31
C MET A 122 -6.87 -7.41 -10.59
N GLY A 123 -7.69 -6.83 -11.48
CA GLY A 123 -7.95 -7.37 -12.81
C GLY A 123 -7.01 -6.79 -13.89
N PRO A 124 -7.08 -7.34 -15.11
CA PRO A 124 -6.26 -6.91 -16.23
C PRO A 124 -6.52 -5.46 -16.66
N ASP A 125 -7.76 -4.96 -16.50
CA ASP A 125 -8.13 -3.59 -16.85
C ASP A 125 -7.42 -2.54 -15.97
N GLN A 126 -7.29 -2.83 -14.68
CA GLN A 126 -6.52 -1.98 -13.78
C GLN A 126 -5.02 -2.10 -14.06
N LEU A 127 -4.52 -3.32 -14.35
CA LEU A 127 -3.10 -3.55 -14.64
C LEU A 127 -2.69 -2.81 -15.90
N GLN A 128 -3.52 -2.82 -16.94
CA GLN A 128 -3.28 -2.11 -18.19
C GLN A 128 -3.04 -0.61 -17.98
N GLN A 129 -3.60 0.00 -16.93
CA GLN A 129 -3.41 1.42 -16.64
C GLN A 129 -2.06 1.73 -15.97
N ILE A 130 -1.50 0.80 -15.19
CA ILE A 130 -0.30 1.04 -14.37
C ILE A 130 0.93 0.20 -14.76
N HIS A 131 0.78 -0.80 -15.63
CA HIS A 131 1.80 -1.80 -15.93
C HIS A 131 3.13 -1.16 -16.36
N LYS A 132 3.12 -0.09 -17.16
CA LYS A 132 4.35 0.52 -17.69
C LYS A 132 5.28 1.00 -16.58
N ASP A 133 4.74 1.68 -15.57
CA ASP A 133 5.54 2.22 -14.48
C ASP A 133 5.87 1.14 -13.45
N LEU A 134 4.94 0.21 -13.20
CA LEU A 134 5.17 -0.95 -12.34
C LEU A 134 6.31 -1.83 -12.87
N PHE A 135 6.24 -2.29 -14.12
CA PHE A 135 7.25 -3.16 -14.71
C PHE A 135 8.61 -2.48 -14.87
N ARG A 136 8.65 -1.14 -15.01
CA ARG A 136 9.91 -0.39 -14.96
C ARG A 136 10.59 -0.52 -13.59
N VAL A 137 9.82 -0.49 -12.51
CA VAL A 137 10.35 -0.73 -11.15
C VAL A 137 10.77 -2.18 -10.99
N LEU A 138 9.91 -3.14 -11.34
CA LEU A 138 10.20 -4.57 -11.21
C LEU A 138 11.45 -4.98 -12.00
N SER A 139 11.62 -4.48 -13.23
CA SER A 139 12.83 -4.71 -14.04
C SER A 139 14.11 -4.28 -13.33
N LYS A 140 14.09 -3.15 -12.62
CA LYS A 140 15.24 -2.70 -11.81
C LYS A 140 15.47 -3.57 -10.57
N CYS A 141 14.40 -4.05 -9.93
CA CYS A 141 14.51 -4.96 -8.80
C CYS A 141 15.10 -6.32 -9.21
N LEU A 142 14.68 -6.86 -10.36
CA LEU A 142 15.27 -8.06 -10.96
C LEU A 142 16.77 -7.89 -11.24
N GLY A 143 17.18 -6.71 -11.72
CA GLY A 143 18.58 -6.35 -11.94
C GLY A 143 19.35 -5.90 -10.69
N SER A 144 18.76 -6.00 -9.49
CA SER A 144 19.40 -5.56 -8.25
C SER A 144 20.60 -6.45 -7.90
N GLN A 145 21.69 -5.82 -7.45
CA GLN A 145 22.84 -6.56 -6.89
C GLN A 145 22.55 -7.14 -5.49
N HIS A 146 21.46 -6.71 -4.85
CA HIS A 146 21.07 -7.22 -3.55
C HIS A 146 20.24 -8.49 -3.71
N PHE A 147 20.82 -9.65 -3.36
CA PHE A 147 20.22 -10.97 -3.53
C PHE A 147 18.75 -11.05 -3.09
N GLN A 148 18.41 -10.63 -1.86
CA GLN A 148 17.03 -10.74 -1.38
C GLN A 148 16.02 -9.92 -2.20
N VAL A 149 16.45 -8.84 -2.85
CA VAL A 149 15.56 -8.01 -3.68
C VAL A 149 15.35 -8.69 -5.02
N SER A 150 16.42 -9.16 -5.67
CA SER A 150 16.33 -9.80 -6.98
C SER A 150 15.60 -11.14 -6.89
N GLU A 151 15.91 -11.96 -5.88
CA GLU A 151 15.21 -13.22 -5.60
C GLU A 151 13.72 -12.96 -5.32
N ARG A 152 13.39 -12.01 -4.43
CA ARG A 152 12.00 -11.70 -4.11
C ARG A 152 11.22 -11.19 -5.32
N ALA A 153 11.84 -10.36 -6.15
CA ALA A 153 11.22 -9.89 -7.39
C ALA A 153 10.99 -11.05 -8.37
N LEU A 154 11.95 -11.97 -8.54
CA LEU A 154 11.79 -13.16 -9.37
C LEU A 154 10.63 -14.05 -8.91
N PHE A 155 10.43 -14.18 -7.59
CA PHE A 155 9.35 -14.99 -7.04
C PHE A 155 7.94 -14.53 -7.44
N LEU A 156 7.74 -13.27 -7.88
CA LEU A 156 6.45 -12.82 -8.41
C LEU A 156 6.01 -13.65 -9.62
N TRP A 157 6.94 -14.19 -10.40
CA TRP A 157 6.64 -15.06 -11.55
C TRP A 157 6.25 -16.50 -11.17
N ASN A 158 6.33 -16.86 -9.88
CA ASN A 158 5.79 -18.12 -9.40
C ASN A 158 4.32 -18.00 -8.97
N ASN A 159 3.78 -16.78 -8.94
CA ASN A 159 2.39 -16.55 -8.58
C ASN A 159 1.47 -16.90 -9.76
N GLU A 160 0.73 -18.00 -9.63
CA GLU A 160 -0.14 -18.49 -10.70
C GLU A 160 -1.22 -17.48 -11.10
N HIS A 161 -1.70 -16.66 -10.16
CA HIS A 161 -2.67 -15.62 -10.48
C HIS A 161 -2.05 -14.56 -11.39
N LEU A 162 -0.84 -14.10 -11.08
CA LEU A 162 -0.14 -13.08 -11.87
C LEU A 162 0.28 -13.59 -13.25
N VAL A 163 0.64 -14.87 -13.34
CA VAL A 163 1.06 -15.48 -14.60
C VAL A 163 -0.12 -15.76 -15.53
N ASN A 164 -1.27 -16.19 -14.98
CA ASN A 164 -2.40 -16.67 -15.78
C ASN A 164 -3.51 -15.64 -15.97
N ASN A 165 -3.71 -14.73 -15.01
CA ASN A 165 -4.83 -13.79 -14.97
C ASN A 165 -4.40 -12.32 -14.86
N GLY A 166 -3.10 -12.05 -14.66
CA GLY A 166 -2.50 -10.72 -14.61
C GLY A 166 -2.44 -10.05 -15.97
#